data_AF-K1TT85-F1
#
_entry.id   AF-K1TT85-F1
#
_cell.length_a   1.000
_cell.length_b   1.000
_cell.length_c   1.000
_cell.angle_alpha   90.00
_cell.angle_beta   90.00
_cell.angle_gamma   90.00
#
_symmetry.space_group_name_H-M   'P 1'
#
loop_
_entity.id
_entity.type
_entity.pdbx_description
1 polymer ?
#
loop_
_entity_poly.entity_id
_entity_poly.type
_entity_poly.pdbx_seq_one_letter_code
_entity_poly.pdbx_strand_id
1 'polypeptide(L)'
;MIIRPTLYMSPDYYEKAPIRVTKGNLGVVTQFYQHEVKSFVANKQASIITISMKSSVPKKAEDVINTLIAVYEKDAIDDKRGIAESTGQFIDNRLEIISEELSEVDRNIEKFKKDNKIYDIVSEAEQTITESAQYKTDGLSLENQIRMTEFLKEYLLDPTKTNELIPGTLSINSPAINSQIEGYNTELQRYMKLNSESSENNPIIQNLGNGLASTRRSIIATLDSYISTLQ
;
A
#
# COMPACT_ATOMS: atom_id res chain seq x y z
N MET A 1 -10.04 23.63 36.07
CA MET A 1 -10.68 22.32 35.85
C MET A 1 -12.07 22.39 36.45
N ILE A 2 -13.11 22.15 35.65
CA ILE A 2 -14.50 22.15 36.13
C ILE A 2 -14.92 20.68 36.27
N ILE A 3 -15.23 20.25 37.49
CA ILE A 3 -15.71 18.89 37.76
C ILE A 3 -17.24 18.95 37.65
N ARG A 4 -17.81 18.23 36.68
CA ARG A 4 -19.25 18.06 36.56
C ARG A 4 -19.63 16.69 37.13
N PRO A 5 -20.50 16.61 38.14
CA PRO A 5 -20.96 15.33 38.66
C PRO A 5 -21.71 14.57 37.55
N THR A 6 -21.44 13.27 37.46
CA THR A 6 -22.18 12.37 36.56
C THR A 6 -23.44 11.87 37.26
N LEU A 7 -24.38 11.27 36.50
CA LEU A 7 -25.58 10.62 37.03
C LEU A 7 -25.29 9.51 38.06
N TYR A 8 -24.04 9.05 38.13
CA TYR A 8 -23.59 7.97 39.01
C TYR A 8 -22.85 8.48 40.27
N MET A 9 -22.71 9.81 40.43
CA MET A 9 -22.01 10.42 41.56
C MET A 9 -23.01 10.81 42.65
N SER A 10 -23.09 10.01 43.73
CA SER A 10 -23.94 10.31 44.89
C SER A 10 -23.45 11.58 45.63
N PRO A 11 -24.36 12.41 46.18
CA PRO A 11 -24.01 13.56 47.03
C PRO A 11 -23.03 13.25 48.16
N ASP A 12 -23.14 12.04 48.72
CA ASP A 12 -22.26 11.55 49.78
C ASP A 12 -20.77 11.53 49.38
N TYR A 13 -20.45 11.44 48.08
CA TYR A 13 -19.06 11.31 47.60
C TYR A 13 -18.27 12.63 47.64
N TYR A 14 -18.93 13.79 47.50
CA TYR A 14 -18.25 15.10 47.48
C TYR A 14 -18.53 15.95 48.71
N GLU A 15 -19.57 15.62 49.48
CA GLU A 15 -19.86 16.30 50.75
C GLU A 15 -19.02 15.77 51.93
N LYS A 16 -18.58 14.51 51.88
CA LYS A 16 -17.87 13.84 52.99
C LYS A 16 -16.36 13.80 52.84
N ALA A 17 -15.80 14.08 51.65
CA ALA A 17 -14.36 14.01 51.41
C ALA A 17 -13.90 14.97 50.30
N PRO A 18 -12.67 15.50 50.40
CA PRO A 18 -12.10 16.34 49.34
C PRO A 18 -11.85 15.52 48.06
N ILE A 19 -12.31 16.03 46.91
CA ILE A 19 -12.06 15.41 45.61
C ILE A 19 -10.58 15.60 45.25
N ARG A 20 -9.87 14.49 45.05
CA ARG A 20 -8.48 14.50 44.58
C ARG A 20 -8.44 14.26 43.08
N VAL A 21 -7.79 15.17 42.36
CA VAL A 21 -7.49 15.02 40.94
C VAL A 21 -6.02 14.68 40.80
N THR A 22 -5.71 13.62 40.06
CA THR A 22 -4.33 13.28 39.68
C THR A 22 -4.19 13.37 38.17
N LYS A 23 -3.07 13.95 37.71
CA LYS A 23 -2.67 13.97 36.31
C LYS A 23 -1.57 12.94 36.12
N GLY A 24 -1.83 11.90 35.32
CA GLY A 24 -0.82 10.90 34.97
C GLY A 24 0.12 11.38 33.86
N ASN A 25 1.32 10.79 33.81
CA ASN A 25 2.19 10.89 32.64
C ASN A 25 1.51 10.25 31.42
N LEU A 26 1.63 10.86 30.24
CA LEU A 26 0.97 10.39 29.02
C LEU A 26 1.31 8.92 28.70
N GLY A 27 2.59 8.55 28.73
CA GLY A 27 3.04 7.19 28.43
C GLY A 27 2.45 6.15 29.39
N VAL A 28 2.42 6.48 30.69
CA VAL A 28 1.83 5.59 31.71
C VAL A 28 0.33 5.41 31.50
N VAL A 29 -0.38 6.48 31.17
CA VAL A 29 -1.83 6.43 30.91
C VAL A 29 -2.12 5.66 29.61
N THR A 30 -1.31 5.85 28.57
CA THR A 30 -1.42 5.08 27.32
C THR A 30 -1.21 3.59 27.58
N GLN A 31 -0.14 3.22 28.29
CA GLN A 31 0.15 1.82 28.61
C GLN A 31 -0.96 1.18 29.44
N PHE A 32 -1.56 1.93 30.37
CA PHE A 32 -2.73 1.48 31.12
C PHE A 32 -3.90 1.13 30.18
N TYR A 33 -4.29 2.02 29.27
CA TYR A 33 -5.38 1.72 28.34
C TYR A 33 -5.05 0.61 27.35
N GLN A 34 -3.80 0.53 26.88
CA GLN A 34 -3.33 -0.57 26.03
C GLN A 34 -3.48 -1.94 26.73
N HIS A 35 -3.33 -1.99 28.05
CA HIS A 35 -3.51 -3.21 28.82
C HIS A 35 -5.00 -3.54 29.08
N GLU A 36 -5.83 -2.52 29.30
CA GLU A 36 -7.26 -2.68 29.58
C GLU A 36 -8.09 -3.02 28.34
N VAL A 37 -7.67 -2.54 27.17
CA VAL A 37 -8.32 -2.87 25.89
C VAL A 37 -7.91 -4.28 25.47
N LYS A 38 -8.90 -5.14 25.26
CA LYS A 38 -8.73 -6.52 24.80
C LYS A 38 -9.36 -6.70 23.44
N SER A 39 -8.59 -7.27 22.52
CA SER A 39 -9.08 -7.71 21.21
C SER A 39 -9.14 -9.24 21.16
N PHE A 40 -10.24 -9.77 20.65
CA PHE A 40 -10.43 -11.19 20.42
C PHE A 40 -10.85 -11.43 18.98
N VAL A 41 -10.22 -12.42 18.34
CA VAL A 41 -10.57 -12.88 16.99
C VAL A 41 -10.87 -14.38 17.10
N ALA A 42 -12.04 -14.81 16.64
CA ALA A 42 -12.48 -16.20 16.81
C ALA A 42 -11.57 -17.21 16.11
N ASN A 43 -11.03 -16.86 14.94
CA ASN A 43 -9.97 -17.59 14.24
C ASN A 43 -9.24 -16.66 13.24
N LYS A 44 -8.12 -17.09 12.66
CA LYS A 44 -7.33 -16.28 11.70
C LYS A 44 -8.05 -15.92 10.39
N GLN A 45 -9.20 -16.55 10.11
CA GLN A 45 -10.01 -16.32 8.91
C GLN A 45 -11.26 -15.48 9.22
N ALA A 46 -11.49 -15.11 10.48
CA ALA A 46 -12.69 -14.43 10.91
C ALA A 46 -12.64 -12.96 10.46
N SER A 47 -13.71 -12.51 9.82
CA SER A 47 -13.86 -11.12 9.38
C SER A 47 -14.32 -10.18 10.48
N ILE A 48 -14.56 -10.69 11.70
CA ILE A 48 -15.08 -9.93 12.84
C ILE A 48 -14.06 -9.98 13.98
N ILE A 49 -13.70 -8.79 14.49
CA ILE A 49 -12.87 -8.59 15.66
C ILE A 49 -13.76 -8.07 16.79
N THR A 50 -13.70 -8.73 17.94
CA THR A 50 -14.39 -8.27 19.15
C THR A 50 -13.42 -7.45 19.99
N ILE A 51 -13.74 -6.18 20.24
CA ILE A 51 -12.98 -5.29 21.12
C ILE A 51 -13.77 -5.07 22.41
N SER A 52 -13.10 -5.16 23.55
CA SER A 52 -13.71 -4.96 24.86
C SER A 52 -12.77 -4.22 25.80
N MET A 53 -13.33 -3.47 26.74
CA MET A 53 -12.57 -2.77 27.78
C MET A 53 -13.40 -2.76 29.06
N LYS A 54 -12.76 -3.03 30.20
CA LYS A 54 -13.42 -2.93 31.50
C LYS A 54 -13.20 -1.53 32.07
N SER A 55 -14.25 -0.90 32.57
CA SER A 55 -14.13 0.39 33.27
C SER A 55 -15.19 0.52 34.35
N SER A 56 -14.84 1.22 35.43
CA SER A 56 -15.81 1.65 36.44
C SER A 56 -16.79 2.69 35.91
N VAL A 57 -16.46 3.35 34.80
CA VAL A 57 -17.32 4.31 34.10
C VAL A 57 -17.60 3.78 32.68
N PRO A 58 -18.79 3.20 32.42
CA PRO A 58 -19.09 2.61 31.11
C PRO A 58 -18.87 3.57 29.94
N LYS A 59 -19.25 4.85 30.10
CA LYS A 59 -19.07 5.86 29.06
C LYS A 59 -17.59 6.07 28.69
N LYS A 60 -16.69 5.95 29.67
CA LYS A 60 -15.24 6.05 29.44
C LYS A 60 -14.72 4.89 28.58
N ALA A 61 -15.26 3.68 28.78
CA ALA A 61 -14.92 2.53 27.94
C ALA A 61 -15.43 2.70 26.51
N GLU A 62 -16.67 3.17 26.37
CA GLU A 62 -17.28 3.48 25.08
C GLU A 62 -16.45 4.52 24.32
N ASP A 63 -16.08 5.64 24.95
CA ASP A 63 -15.32 6.71 24.31
C ASP A 63 -13.92 6.24 23.86
N VAL A 64 -13.24 5.43 24.68
CA VAL A 64 -11.92 4.86 24.32
C VAL A 64 -12.03 3.90 23.13
N ILE A 65 -13.02 2.99 23.15
CA ILE A 65 -13.22 2.02 22.05
C ILE A 65 -13.62 2.75 20.76
N ASN A 66 -14.56 3.70 20.82
CA ASN A 66 -14.99 4.48 19.66
C ASN A 66 -13.83 5.29 19.06
N THR A 67 -13.00 5.90 19.91
CA THR A 67 -11.83 6.64 19.44
C THR A 67 -10.83 5.70 18.78
N LEU A 68 -10.59 4.51 19.35
CA LEU A 68 -9.69 3.52 18.76
C LEU A 68 -10.17 3.06 17.38
N ILE A 69 -11.48 2.80 17.23
CA ILE A 69 -12.10 2.44 15.95
C ILE A 69 -11.90 3.58 14.94
N ALA A 70 -12.24 4.81 15.32
CA ALA A 70 -12.12 5.97 14.43
C ALA A 70 -10.67 6.21 13.96
N VAL A 71 -9.69 6.05 14.86
CA VAL A 71 -8.26 6.16 14.51
C VAL A 71 -7.85 5.03 13.57
N TYR A 72 -8.28 3.78 13.84
CA TYR A 72 -7.97 2.65 12.97
C TYR A 72 -8.57 2.80 11.56
N GLU A 73 -9.82 3.25 11.45
CA GLU A 73 -10.46 3.53 10.15
C GLU A 73 -9.71 4.63 9.39
N LYS A 74 -9.31 5.70 10.09
CA LYS A 74 -8.53 6.78 9.49
C LYS A 74 -7.17 6.28 8.98
N ASP A 75 -6.43 5.53 9.80
CA ASP A 75 -5.15 4.95 9.42
C ASP A 75 -5.33 4.06 8.17
N ALA A 76 -6.34 3.20 8.14
CA ALA A 76 -6.62 2.33 6.98
C ALA A 76 -7.00 3.10 5.70
N ILE A 77 -7.68 4.24 5.82
CA ILE A 77 -7.99 5.12 4.68
C ILE A 77 -6.72 5.82 4.19
N ASP A 78 -5.92 6.35 5.10
CA ASP A 78 -4.70 7.09 4.75
C ASP A 78 -3.65 6.15 4.12
N ASP A 79 -3.57 4.90 4.58
CA ASP A 79 -2.79 3.83 3.95
C ASP A 79 -3.23 3.55 2.51
N LYS A 80 -4.54 3.37 2.28
CA LYS A 80 -5.09 3.17 0.93
C LYS A 80 -4.85 4.37 0.02
N ARG A 81 -4.92 5.59 0.56
CA ARG A 81 -4.62 6.81 -0.19
C ARG A 81 -3.16 6.89 -0.60
N GLY A 82 -2.23 6.55 0.29
CA GLY A 82 -0.80 6.56 -0.03
C GLY A 82 -0.45 5.61 -1.18
N ILE A 83 -1.02 4.41 -1.18
CA ILE A 83 -0.86 3.47 -2.31
C ILE A 83 -1.48 4.06 -3.58
N ALA A 84 -2.69 4.62 -3.51
CA ALA A 84 -3.36 5.20 -4.66
C ALA A 84 -2.61 6.41 -5.25
N GLU A 85 -1.98 7.24 -4.41
CA GLU A 85 -1.17 8.37 -4.84
C GLU A 85 0.11 7.90 -5.53
N SER A 86 0.84 6.95 -4.93
CA SER A 86 2.01 6.34 -5.58
C SER A 86 1.64 5.70 -6.92
N THR A 87 0.50 5.02 -6.97
CA THR A 87 -0.07 4.48 -8.20
C THR A 87 -0.34 5.57 -9.24
N GLY A 88 -0.93 6.70 -8.85
CA GLY A 88 -1.16 7.84 -9.75
C GLY A 88 0.14 8.39 -10.32
N GLN A 89 1.12 8.66 -9.44
CA GLN A 89 2.44 9.16 -9.86
C GLN A 89 3.16 8.19 -10.80
N PHE A 90 3.05 6.89 -10.55
CA PHE A 90 3.62 5.88 -11.43
C PHE A 90 2.96 5.85 -12.81
N ILE A 91 1.63 6.00 -12.88
CA ILE A 91 0.91 6.11 -14.15
C ILE A 91 1.31 7.39 -14.88
N ASP A 92 1.37 8.53 -14.19
CA ASP A 92 1.74 9.82 -14.79
C ASP A 92 3.15 9.76 -15.40
N ASN A 93 4.12 9.23 -14.65
CA ASN A 93 5.49 9.02 -15.14
C ASN A 93 5.51 8.09 -16.37
N ARG A 94 4.68 7.06 -16.42
CA ARG A 94 4.61 6.17 -17.58
C ARG A 94 3.94 6.84 -18.79
N LEU A 95 2.90 7.64 -18.58
CA LEU A 95 2.22 8.38 -19.65
C LEU A 95 3.16 9.41 -20.29
N GLU A 96 4.03 10.03 -19.50
CA GLU A 96 5.09 10.91 -20.02
C GLU A 96 6.02 10.14 -20.96
N ILE A 97 6.56 9.00 -20.53
CA ILE A 97 7.43 8.15 -21.36
C ILE A 97 6.72 7.64 -22.61
N ILE A 98 5.48 7.15 -22.49
CA ILE A 98 4.70 6.68 -23.65
C ILE A 98 4.45 7.82 -24.66
N SER A 99 4.23 9.04 -24.18
CA SER A 99 4.02 10.19 -25.06
C SER A 99 5.27 10.52 -25.88
N GLU A 100 6.46 10.32 -25.31
CA GLU A 100 7.73 10.41 -26.02
C GLU A 100 7.92 9.26 -27.02
N GLU A 101 7.66 8.02 -26.59
CA GLU A 101 7.77 6.81 -27.43
C GLU A 101 6.82 6.85 -28.65
N LEU A 102 5.58 7.31 -28.49
CA LEU A 102 4.59 7.42 -29.57
C LEU A 102 5.05 8.37 -30.69
N SER A 103 5.75 9.46 -30.35
CA SER A 103 6.31 10.39 -31.34
C SER A 103 7.34 9.72 -32.26
N GLU A 104 8.07 8.72 -31.75
CA GLU A 104 9.01 7.93 -32.54
C GLU A 104 8.30 6.84 -33.36
N VAL A 105 7.30 6.18 -32.79
CA VAL A 105 6.52 5.13 -33.47
C VAL A 105 5.75 5.69 -34.67
N ASP A 106 5.14 6.88 -34.55
CA ASP A 106 4.42 7.51 -35.67
C ASP A 106 5.33 7.78 -36.87
N ARG A 107 6.58 8.24 -36.63
CA ARG A 107 7.58 8.42 -37.69
C ARG A 107 8.00 7.09 -38.33
N ASN A 108 8.09 6.03 -37.53
CA ASN A 108 8.44 4.70 -38.01
C ASN A 108 7.30 4.07 -38.83
N ILE A 109 6.03 4.27 -38.43
CA ILE A 109 4.85 3.83 -39.18
C ILE A 109 4.74 4.56 -40.52
N GLU A 110 4.96 5.87 -40.53
CA GLU A 110 4.93 6.67 -41.76
C GLU A 110 5.98 6.19 -42.77
N LYS A 111 7.19 5.86 -42.29
CA LYS A 111 8.26 5.28 -43.10
C LYS A 111 7.92 3.88 -43.59
N PHE A 112 7.43 3.00 -42.72
CA PHE A 112 7.06 1.63 -43.07
C PHE A 112 5.92 1.56 -44.09
N LYS A 113 4.87 2.38 -43.94
CA LYS A 113 3.75 2.47 -44.90
C LYS A 113 4.21 2.98 -46.26
N LYS A 114 5.15 3.93 -46.28
CA LYS A 114 5.75 4.45 -47.52
C LYS A 114 6.56 3.38 -48.25
N ASP A 115 7.28 2.55 -47.51
CA ASP A 115 8.19 1.55 -48.06
C ASP A 115 7.47 0.26 -48.54
N ASN A 116 6.36 -0.14 -47.90
CA ASN A 116 5.78 -1.48 -48.11
C ASN A 116 4.50 -1.56 -48.96
N LYS A 117 3.95 -0.44 -49.48
CA LYS A 117 2.78 -0.39 -50.42
C LYS A 117 1.73 -1.50 -50.19
N ILE A 118 1.24 -1.63 -48.96
CA ILE A 118 0.36 -2.73 -48.56
C ILE A 118 -1.06 -2.42 -49.04
N TYR A 119 -1.36 -2.81 -50.28
CA TYR A 119 -2.71 -2.89 -50.81
C TYR A 119 -2.96 -4.32 -51.29
N ASP A 120 -3.91 -4.94 -50.59
CA ASP A 120 -4.84 -5.99 -51.04
C ASP A 120 -4.39 -7.46 -51.01
N ILE A 121 -5.07 -8.26 -50.17
CA ILE A 121 -5.11 -9.73 -50.23
C ILE A 121 -6.53 -10.20 -49.85
N VAL A 122 -7.15 -11.03 -50.70
CA VAL A 122 -8.59 -11.40 -50.66
C VAL A 122 -8.82 -12.86 -50.21
N SER A 123 -9.81 -13.00 -49.32
CA SER A 123 -10.77 -14.09 -49.05
C SER A 123 -10.36 -15.51 -48.63
N GLU A 124 -9.20 -16.07 -49.01
CA GLU A 124 -8.68 -17.29 -48.31
C GLU A 124 -7.88 -16.90 -47.06
N ALA A 125 -7.68 -15.60 -46.92
CA ALA A 125 -6.96 -14.94 -45.87
C ALA A 125 -7.75 -14.77 -44.58
N GLU A 126 -9.08 -14.95 -44.50
CA GLU A 126 -9.84 -14.58 -43.28
C GLU A 126 -9.42 -15.35 -42.01
N GLN A 127 -9.21 -16.67 -42.10
CA GLN A 127 -8.75 -17.45 -40.95
C GLN A 127 -7.30 -17.12 -40.60
N THR A 128 -6.41 -17.06 -41.59
CA THR A 128 -5.00 -16.66 -41.41
C THR A 128 -4.87 -15.21 -40.91
N ILE A 129 -5.76 -14.32 -41.32
CA ILE A 129 -5.86 -12.92 -40.85
C ILE A 129 -6.33 -12.91 -39.40
N THR A 130 -7.31 -13.74 -39.04
CA THR A 130 -7.81 -13.83 -37.66
C THR A 130 -6.72 -14.39 -36.73
N GLU A 131 -6.04 -15.46 -37.12
CA GLU A 131 -4.91 -16.02 -36.39
C GLU A 131 -3.74 -15.02 -36.31
N SER A 132 -3.41 -14.35 -37.42
CA SER A 132 -2.38 -13.31 -37.44
C SER A 132 -2.74 -12.10 -36.58
N ALA A 133 -4.01 -11.68 -36.57
CA ALA A 133 -4.51 -10.64 -35.69
C ALA A 133 -4.45 -11.06 -34.21
N GLN A 134 -4.73 -12.33 -33.91
CA GLN A 134 -4.59 -12.88 -32.56
C GLN A 134 -3.12 -12.89 -32.13
N TYR A 135 -2.20 -13.46 -32.92
CA TYR A 135 -0.77 -13.45 -32.63
C TYR A 135 -0.21 -12.03 -32.48
N LYS A 136 -0.70 -11.08 -33.28
CA LYS A 136 -0.32 -9.67 -33.15
C LYS A 136 -0.82 -9.06 -31.83
N THR A 137 -2.04 -9.42 -31.42
CA THR A 137 -2.62 -8.97 -30.14
C THR A 137 -1.86 -9.58 -28.96
N ASP A 138 -1.53 -10.87 -29.02
CA ASP A 138 -0.76 -11.57 -27.99
C ASP A 138 0.67 -11.02 -27.91
N GLY A 139 1.32 -10.77 -29.05
CA GLY A 139 2.63 -10.14 -29.12
C GLY A 139 2.65 -8.72 -28.53
N LEU A 140 1.64 -7.90 -28.85
CA LEU A 140 1.49 -6.57 -28.26
C LEU A 140 1.24 -6.64 -26.75
N SER A 141 0.44 -7.60 -26.30
CA SER A 141 0.21 -7.82 -24.86
C SER A 141 1.49 -8.24 -24.14
N LEU A 142 2.31 -9.10 -24.76
CA LEU A 142 3.58 -9.55 -24.22
C LEU A 142 4.61 -8.41 -24.15
N GLU A 143 4.72 -7.62 -25.21
CA GLU A 143 5.58 -6.44 -25.25
C GLU A 143 5.17 -5.42 -24.18
N ASN A 144 3.87 -5.20 -24.00
CA ASN A 144 3.36 -4.35 -22.92
C ASN A 144 3.75 -4.89 -21.53
N GLN A 145 3.66 -6.21 -21.30
CA GLN A 145 4.09 -6.81 -20.03
C GLN A 145 5.59 -6.63 -19.78
N ILE A 146 6.43 -6.81 -20.80
CA ILE A 146 7.88 -6.58 -20.71
C ILE A 146 8.16 -5.12 -20.34
N ARG A 147 7.65 -4.16 -21.14
CA ARG A 147 7.88 -2.72 -20.92
C ARG A 147 7.42 -2.26 -19.55
N MET A 148 6.26 -2.74 -19.08
CA MET A 148 5.76 -2.39 -17.75
C MET A 148 6.61 -2.99 -16.63
N THR A 149 7.14 -4.20 -16.82
CA THR A 149 8.04 -4.84 -15.87
C THR A 149 9.39 -4.13 -15.80
N GLU A 150 9.94 -3.71 -16.94
CA GLU A 150 11.15 -2.90 -17.03
C GLU A 150 10.97 -1.54 -16.36
N PHE A 151 9.86 -0.86 -16.62
CA PHE A 151 9.55 0.42 -15.98
C PHE A 151 9.43 0.30 -14.46
N LEU A 152 8.79 -0.76 -13.95
CA LEU A 152 8.77 -1.02 -12.51
C LEU A 152 10.17 -1.28 -11.95
N LYS A 153 11.01 -2.03 -12.68
CA LYS A 153 12.39 -2.27 -12.28
C LYS A 153 13.17 -0.96 -12.18
N GLU A 154 13.04 -0.06 -13.16
CA GLU A 154 13.67 1.27 -13.12
C GLU A 154 13.19 2.09 -11.93
N TYR A 155 11.87 2.11 -11.67
CA TYR A 155 11.29 2.74 -10.48
C TYR A 155 11.90 2.20 -9.18
N LEU A 156 12.13 0.89 -9.09
CA LEU A 156 12.75 0.26 -7.93
C LEU A 156 14.26 0.51 -7.84
N LEU A 157 14.94 0.75 -8.95
CA LEU A 157 16.36 1.09 -8.96
C LEU A 157 16.61 2.56 -8.61
N ASP A 158 15.61 3.43 -8.76
CA ASP A 158 15.71 4.83 -8.41
C ASP A 158 15.92 5.01 -6.88
N PRO A 159 17.06 5.58 -6.45
CA PRO A 159 17.35 5.79 -5.03
C PRO A 159 16.41 6.81 -4.39
N THR A 160 15.84 7.75 -5.14
CA THR A 160 14.87 8.73 -4.63
C THR A 160 13.57 8.06 -4.20
N LYS A 161 13.26 6.90 -4.79
CA LYS A 161 12.05 6.10 -4.53
C LYS A 161 12.22 5.06 -3.43
N THR A 162 13.36 5.05 -2.70
CA THR A 162 13.72 3.99 -1.73
C THR A 162 12.73 3.85 -0.58
N ASN A 163 12.10 4.94 -0.16
CA ASN A 163 11.15 5.00 0.94
C ASN A 163 9.73 5.35 0.47
N GLU A 164 9.42 5.08 -0.80
CA GLU A 164 8.08 5.27 -1.33
C GLU A 164 7.36 3.94 -1.44
N LEU A 165 6.03 3.98 -1.24
CA LEU A 165 5.18 2.82 -1.50
C LEU A 165 5.35 2.39 -2.96
N ILE A 166 5.39 1.09 -3.19
CA ILE A 166 5.40 0.54 -4.53
C ILE A 166 3.95 0.47 -5.02
N PRO A 167 3.64 1.00 -6.21
CA PRO A 167 2.32 0.88 -6.82
C PRO A 167 1.83 -0.58 -6.86
N GLY A 168 0.62 -0.82 -6.35
CA GLY A 168 -0.01 -2.14 -6.41
C GLY A 168 -0.74 -2.38 -7.73
N THR A 169 -0.82 -3.66 -8.12
CA THR A 169 -1.87 -4.28 -8.96
C THR A 169 -2.04 -3.91 -10.44
N LEU A 170 -1.31 -2.98 -11.03
CA LEU A 170 -1.76 -2.46 -12.34
C LEU A 170 -1.19 -3.11 -13.61
N SER A 171 -0.10 -3.87 -13.60
CA SER A 171 0.48 -4.29 -14.91
C SER A 171 1.34 -5.55 -14.97
N ILE A 172 1.60 -6.22 -13.84
CA ILE A 172 2.46 -7.41 -13.85
C ILE A 172 1.63 -8.65 -13.55
N ASN A 173 1.55 -9.54 -14.53
CA ASN A 173 0.82 -10.81 -14.44
C ASN A 173 1.66 -11.88 -13.72
N SER A 174 2.10 -11.55 -12.50
CA SER A 174 2.87 -12.46 -11.63
C SER A 174 2.38 -12.38 -10.19
N PRO A 175 1.66 -13.42 -9.69
CA PRO A 175 1.21 -13.47 -8.29
C PRO A 175 2.36 -13.37 -7.28
N ALA A 176 3.54 -13.91 -7.62
CA ALA A 176 4.71 -13.87 -6.74
C ALA A 176 5.22 -12.43 -6.55
N ILE A 177 5.34 -11.66 -7.63
CA ILE A 177 5.76 -10.25 -7.57
C ILE A 177 4.74 -9.43 -6.80
N ASN A 178 3.45 -9.64 -7.07
CA ASN A 178 2.37 -8.91 -6.38
C ASN A 178 2.41 -9.15 -4.87
N SER A 179 2.64 -10.39 -4.43
CA SER A 179 2.77 -10.71 -3.00
C SER A 179 4.01 -10.10 -2.36
N GLN A 180 5.14 -10.05 -3.07
CA GLN A 180 6.35 -9.38 -2.55
C GLN A 180 6.16 -7.87 -2.41
N ILE A 181 5.46 -7.23 -3.36
CA ILE A 181 5.11 -5.80 -3.31
C ILE A 181 4.20 -5.50 -2.12
N GLU A 182 3.16 -6.31 -1.92
CA GLU A 182 2.25 -6.17 -0.76
C GLU A 182 3.00 -6.30 0.57
N GLY A 183 3.89 -7.29 0.68
CA GLY A 183 4.74 -7.47 1.84
C GLY A 183 5.70 -6.31 2.08
N TYR A 184 6.32 -5.79 1.02
CA TYR A 184 7.20 -4.61 1.10
C TYR A 184 6.44 -3.37 1.58
N ASN A 185 5.28 -3.07 0.99
CA ASN A 185 4.47 -1.91 1.36
C ASN A 185 4.04 -1.98 2.83
N THR A 186 3.62 -3.16 3.28
CA THR A 186 3.25 -3.40 4.68
C THR A 186 4.39 -3.09 5.64
N GLU A 187 5.60 -3.59 5.35
CA GLU A 187 6.77 -3.32 6.19
C GLU A 187 7.25 -1.87 6.09
N LEU A 188 7.09 -1.21 4.94
CA LEU A 188 7.46 0.19 4.76
C LEU A 188 6.56 1.11 5.60
N GLN A 189 5.25 0.85 5.61
CA GLN A 189 4.31 1.59 6.46
C GLN A 189 4.65 1.43 7.94
N ARG A 190 4.98 0.20 8.35
CA ARG A 190 5.44 -0.08 9.71
C ARG A 190 6.73 0.68 10.05
N TYR A 191 7.68 0.70 9.13
CA TYR A 191 8.92 1.46 9.27
C TYR A 191 8.65 2.96 9.44
N MET A 192 7.81 3.55 8.57
CA MET A 192 7.45 4.98 8.64
C MET A 192 6.79 5.35 9.97
N LYS A 193 5.88 4.50 10.48
CA LYS A 193 5.20 4.71 11.77
C LYS A 193 6.18 4.67 12.95
N LEU A 194 7.09 3.71 12.96
CA LEU A 194 8.10 3.63 14.01
C LEU A 194 9.10 4.78 13.95
N ASN A 195 9.47 5.20 12.74
CA ASN A 195 10.41 6.28 12.51
C ASN A 195 9.85 7.66 12.89
N SER A 196 8.53 7.88 12.77
CA SER A 196 7.90 9.12 13.24
C SER A 196 7.77 9.20 14.76
N GLU A 197 7.74 8.05 15.44
CA GLU A 197 7.57 7.94 16.90
C GLU A 197 8.90 7.83 17.67
N SER A 198 10.03 7.56 16.99
CA SER A 198 11.33 7.23 17.61
C SER A 198 12.48 8.09 17.06
N SER A 199 13.61 8.11 17.78
CA SER A 199 14.88 8.60 17.23
C SER A 199 15.47 7.60 16.23
N GLU A 200 16.06 8.09 15.12
CA GLU A 200 16.69 7.30 14.03
C GLU A 200 17.72 6.25 14.51
N ASN A 201 18.25 6.38 15.73
CA ASN A 201 19.20 5.44 16.33
C ASN A 201 18.56 4.18 16.95
N ASN A 202 17.25 3.96 16.77
CA ASN A 202 16.59 2.76 17.29
C ASN A 202 17.03 1.50 16.50
N PRO A 203 17.61 0.47 17.15
CA PRO A 203 18.05 -0.75 16.48
C PRO A 203 16.93 -1.49 15.72
N ILE A 204 15.67 -1.33 16.14
CA ILE A 204 14.52 -1.92 15.44
C ILE A 204 14.31 -1.26 14.08
N ILE A 205 14.45 0.08 14.02
CA ILE A 205 14.29 0.85 12.78
C ILE A 205 15.41 0.52 11.79
N GLN A 206 16.64 0.39 12.26
CA GLN A 206 17.77 -0.01 11.42
C GLN A 206 17.57 -1.41 10.83
N ASN A 207 17.13 -2.37 11.65
CA ASN A 207 16.83 -3.72 11.16
C ASN A 207 15.70 -3.73 10.13
N LEU A 208 14.63 -2.96 10.34
CA LEU A 208 13.55 -2.81 9.38
C LEU A 208 14.04 -2.18 8.06
N GLY A 209 14.84 -1.12 8.13
CA GLY A 209 15.43 -0.49 6.94
C GLY A 209 16.29 -1.47 6.12
N ASN A 210 17.13 -2.26 6.79
CA ASN A 210 17.91 -3.32 6.14
C ASN A 210 17.03 -4.41 5.50
N GLY A 211 15.95 -4.78 6.19
CA GLY A 211 14.94 -5.71 5.67
C GLY A 211 14.28 -5.18 4.40
N LEU A 212 13.82 -3.92 4.41
CA LEU A 212 13.22 -3.26 3.25
C LEU A 212 14.17 -3.21 2.06
N ALA A 213 15.43 -2.85 2.27
CA ALA A 213 16.45 -2.84 1.22
C ALA A 213 16.72 -4.25 0.66
N SER A 214 16.62 -5.29 1.49
CA SER A 214 16.74 -6.69 1.05
C SER A 214 15.53 -7.12 0.23
N THR A 215 14.32 -6.83 0.69
CA THR A 215 13.08 -7.15 -0.03
C THR A 215 13.04 -6.44 -1.39
N ARG A 216 13.42 -5.15 -1.45
CA ARG A 216 13.51 -4.39 -2.71
C ARG A 216 14.44 -5.05 -3.73
N ARG A 217 15.63 -5.50 -3.30
CA ARG A 217 16.55 -6.27 -4.14
C ARG A 217 15.96 -7.61 -4.59
N SER A 218 15.22 -8.29 -3.72
CA SER A 218 14.54 -9.54 -4.06
C SER A 218 13.45 -9.34 -5.11
N ILE A 219 12.69 -8.24 -5.03
CA ILE A 219 11.67 -7.90 -6.04
C ILE A 219 12.35 -7.65 -7.39
N ILE A 220 13.43 -6.86 -7.42
CA ILE A 220 14.20 -6.61 -8.65
C ILE A 220 14.68 -7.92 -9.30
N ALA A 221 15.25 -8.84 -8.51
CA ALA A 221 15.70 -10.13 -9.03
C ALA A 221 14.54 -10.99 -9.57
N THR A 222 13.36 -10.89 -8.95
CA THR A 222 12.16 -11.61 -9.41
C THR A 222 11.60 -10.98 -10.68
N LEU A 223 11.67 -9.65 -10.83
CA LEU A 223 11.33 -8.93 -12.06
C LEU A 223 12.26 -9.35 -13.22
N ASP A 224 13.57 -9.44 -12.98
CA ASP A 224 14.55 -9.91 -13.98
C ASP A 224 14.23 -11.32 -14.47
N SER A 225 13.92 -12.23 -13.53
CA SER A 225 13.49 -13.58 -13.87
C SER A 225 12.18 -13.57 -14.66
N TYR A 226 11.24 -12.70 -14.33
CA TYR A 226 9.96 -12.60 -15.03
C TYR A 226 10.13 -12.08 -16.46
N ILE A 227 10.91 -11.01 -16.67
CA ILE A 227 11.25 -10.51 -18.02
C ILE A 227 11.86 -11.63 -18.87
N SER A 228 12.78 -12.41 -18.30
CA SER A 228 13.43 -13.53 -19.00
C SER A 228 12.45 -14.64 -19.41
N THR A 229 11.31 -14.77 -18.74
CA THR A 229 10.25 -15.74 -19.13
C THR A 229 9.29 -15.20 -20.20
N LEU A 230 9.28 -13.89 -20.41
CA LEU A 230 8.46 -13.23 -21.42
C LEU A 230 9.20 -13.06 -22.76
N GLN A 231 10.53 -13.22 -22.77
CA GLN A 231 11.39 -13.19 -23.96
C GLN A 231 11.58 -14.59 -24.55
#